data_AF-A0A645EVM3-F1
#
_entry.id   AF-A0A645EVM3-F1
#
_cell.length_a   1.000
_cell.length_b   1.000
_cell.length_c   1.000
_cell.angle_alpha   90.00
_cell.angle_beta   90.00
_cell.angle_gamma   90.00
#
_symmetry.space_group_name_H-M   'P 1'
#
loop_
_entity.id
_entity.type
_entity.pdbx_description
1 polymer ?
#
loop_
_entity_poly.entity_id
_entity_poly.type
_entity_poly.pdbx_seq_one_letter_code
_entity_poly.pdbx_strand_id
1 'polypeptide(L)' 'MAKINVKDTEITVISVEERDYISLTDMANANNHSNNIYVILQLYRNIGRR' A
#
# COMPACT_ATOMS: atom_id res chain seq x y z
N MET A 1 -0.34 15.31 -5.09
CA MET A 1 0.11 14.44 -3.98
C MET A 1 -0.55 14.93 -2.72
N ALA A 2 -1.41 14.11 -2.13
CA ALA A 2 -2.05 14.39 -0.85
C ALA A 2 -1.47 13.46 0.21
N LYS A 3 -1.54 13.88 1.47
CA LYS A 3 -1.15 13.05 2.61
C LYS A 3 -2.38 12.81 3.46
N ILE A 4 -2.59 11.56 3.86
CA ILE A 4 -3.68 11.17 4.76
C ILE A 4 -3.09 10.46 5.98
N ASN A 5 -3.70 10.66 7.14
CA ASN A 5 -3.33 9.92 8.34
C ASN A 5 -4.27 8.72 8.49
N VAL A 6 -3.70 7.52 8.58
CA VAL A 6 -4.45 6.30 8.88
C VAL A 6 -3.93 5.76 10.20
N LYS A 7 -4.80 5.74 11.22
CA LYS A 7 -4.41 5.52 12.62
C LYS A 7 -3.33 6.53 13.01
N ASP A 8 -2.09 6.07 13.19
CA ASP A 8 -0.93 6.86 13.61
C ASP A 8 0.16 6.90 12.52
N THR A 9 -0.17 6.52 11.28
CA THR A 9 0.78 6.46 10.17
C THR A 9 0.37 7.41 9.04
N GLU A 10 1.32 8.24 8.61
CA GLU A 10 1.17 9.09 7.44
C GLU A 10 1.28 8.25 6.16
N ILE A 11 0.28 8.34 5.30
CA ILE A 11 0.20 7.63 4.03
C ILE A 11 0.22 8.65 2.89
N THR A 12 1.04 8.39 1.88
CA THR A 12 1.12 9.23 0.68
C THR A 12 0.11 8.76 -0.37
N VAL A 13 -0.67 9.71 -0.88
CA VAL A 13 -1.60 9.50 -2.00
C VAL A 13 -1.03 10.20 -3.24
N ILE A 14 -0.85 9.43 -4.30
CA ILE A 14 -0.52 9.93 -5.64
C ILE A 14 -1.77 9.85 -6.51
N SER A 15 -2.05 10.91 -7.27
CA SER A 15 -3.18 10.94 -8.20
C SER A 15 -2.62 10.85 -9.61
N VAL A 16 -3.10 9.88 -10.39
CA VAL A 16 -2.69 9.64 -11.77
C VAL A 16 -3.96 9.40 -12.59
N GLU A 17 -4.13 10.14 -13.70
CA GLU A 17 -5.30 10.01 -14.59
C GLU A 17 -6.64 9.99 -13.84
N GLU A 18 -6.84 10.96 -12.95
CA GLU A 18 -8.08 11.13 -12.15
C GLU A 18 -8.36 9.97 -11.17
N ARG A 19 -7.37 9.11 -10.92
CA ARG A 19 -7.45 8.02 -9.95
C ARG A 19 -6.44 8.24 -8.83
N ASP A 20 -6.89 7.97 -7.61
CA ASP A 20 -6.04 8.04 -6.44
C ASP A 20 -5.44 6.67 -6.12
N TYR A 21 -4.13 6.67 -5.87
CA TYR A 21 -3.36 5.50 -5.53
C TYR A 21 -2.64 5.71 -4.21
N ILE A 22 -2.62 4.65 -3.41
CA ILE A 22 -1.83 4.55 -2.18
C ILE A 22 -0.73 3.54 -2.41
N SER A 23 0.48 3.84 -1.92
CA SER A 23 1.60 2.90 -1.94
C SER A 23 1.26 1.64 -1.15
N LEU A 24 1.47 0.47 -1.76
CA LEU A 24 1.30 -0.82 -1.07
C LEU A 24 2.24 -0.94 0.13
N THR A 25 3.41 -0.31 0.07
CA THR A 25 4.36 -0.25 1.19
C THR A 25 3.82 0.62 2.32
N ASP A 26 3.16 1.74 2.01
CA ASP A 26 2.53 2.59 3.02
C ASP A 26 1.35 1.87 3.69
N MET A 27 0.53 1.17 2.90
CA MET A 27 -0.58 0.37 3.42
C MET A 27 -0.11 -0.80 4.29
N ALA A 28 1.01 -1.43 3.92
CA ALA A 28 1.65 -2.44 4.75
C ALA A 28 2.14 -1.80 6.07
N ASN A 29 2.95 -0.75 6.00
CA ASN A 29 3.50 -0.08 7.19
C ASN A 29 2.41 0.39 8.16
N ALA A 30 1.29 0.94 7.67
CA ALA A 30 0.18 1.42 8.50
C ALA A 30 -0.56 0.31 9.27
N ASN A 31 -0.40 -0.97 8.91
CA ASN A 31 -1.20 -2.06 9.48
C ASN A 31 -0.51 -2.88 10.59
N ASN A 32 0.75 -2.55 10.96
CA ASN A 32 1.51 -3.09 12.11
C ASN A 32 1.52 -4.62 12.33
N HIS A 33 0.92 -5.41 11.44
CA HIS A 33 0.95 -6.87 11.51
C HIS A 33 2.22 -7.35 10.83
N SER A 34 2.89 -8.33 11.43
CA SER A 34 4.10 -9.02 10.95
C SER A 34 3.99 -9.64 9.54
N ASN A 35 2.85 -9.44 8.85
CA ASN A 35 2.51 -9.92 7.51
C ASN A 35 2.77 -8.89 6.40
N ASN A 36 3.43 -7.76 6.67
CA ASN A 36 3.71 -6.71 5.67
C ASN A 36 4.48 -7.20 4.45
N ILE A 37 5.54 -7.98 4.68
CA ILE A 37 6.29 -8.65 3.61
C ILE A 37 5.42 -9.69 2.90
N TYR A 38 4.53 -10.36 3.65
CA TYR A 38 3.67 -11.42 3.13
C TYR A 38 2.62 -10.89 2.15
N VAL A 39 1.96 -9.76 2.46
CA VAL A 39 0.96 -9.15 1.56
C VAL A 39 1.59 -8.76 0.22
N ILE A 40 2.76 -8.12 0.25
CA ILE A 40 3.48 -7.70 -0.95
C ILE A 40 3.92 -8.94 -1.76
N LEU A 41 4.52 -9.95 -1.11
CA LEU A 41 4.92 -11.21 -1.76
C LEU A 41 3.74 -11.97 -2.39
N GLN A 42 2.59 -12.03 -1.71
CA GLN A 42 1.40 -12.71 -2.22
C GLN A 42 0.84 -12.03 -3.47
N LEU A 43 0.88 -10.70 -3.54
CA LEU A 43 0.50 -9.95 -4.74
C LEU A 43 1.45 -10.25 -5.90
N TYR A 44 2.77 -10.21 -5.69
CA TYR A 44 3.75 -10.59 -6.72
C TYR A 44 3.56 -12.02 -7.21
N ARG A 45 3.32 -12.98 -6.29
CA ARG A 45 3.03 -14.37 -6.64
C ARG A 45 1.75 -14.53 -7.46
N ASN A 46 0.71 -13.74 -7.19
CA ASN A 46 -0.55 -13.81 -7.93
C ASN A 46 -0.46 -13.16 -9.32
N ILE A 47 0.38 -12.14 -9.49
CA ILE A 47 0.61 -11.49 -10.79
C ILE A 47 1.41 -12.42 -11.72
N GLY A 48 2.45 -13.11 -11.20
CA GLY A 48 3.27 -14.04 -12.00
C GLY A 48 2.63 -15.41 -12.28
N ARG A 49 1.45 -15.70 -11.71
CA ARG A 49 0.68 -16.94 -11.97
C ARG A 49 -0.45 -16.75 -12.99
N ARG A 50 -0.54 -15.59 -13.64
CA ARG A 50 -1.47 -15.33 -14.74
C ARG A 50 -0.79 -15.51 -16.08
#